data_AF-A0A6B2SDV7-F1
#
_entry.id   AF-A0A6B2SDV7-F1
#
_cell.length_a   1.000
_cell.length_b   1.000
_cell.length_c   1.000
_cell.angle_alpha   90.00
_cell.angle_beta   90.00
_cell.angle_gamma   90.00
#
_symmetry.space_group_name_H-M   'P 1'
#
loop_
_entity.id
_entity.type
_entity.pdbx_description
1 polymer ?
#
loop_
_entity_poly.entity_id
_entity_poly.type
_entity_poly.pdbx_seq_one_letter_code
_entity_poly.pdbx_strand_id
1 'polypeptide(L)'
;TPAASLDTVPPALPGWSVLLAMGQLHAILQPGTNGGSPVAWWQAHHPLQVTEDWRTAANKTQTVLLFAAPVGSIGRQPREDMLRDALDKAATHGRLVASALPLAGT
;
A
#
# COMPACT_ATOMS: atom_id res chain seq x y z
N THR A 1 1.89 3.13 -10.38
CA THR A 1 2.23 4.14 -11.42
C THR A 1 2.60 5.45 -10.73
N PRO A 2 3.27 6.42 -11.41
CA PRO A 2 3.42 7.77 -10.84
C PRO A 2 2.07 8.34 -10.42
N ALA A 3 2.00 8.91 -9.22
CA ALA A 3 0.82 9.56 -8.68
C ALA A 3 1.01 11.07 -8.74
N ALA A 4 0.16 11.76 -9.50
CA ALA A 4 0.22 13.22 -9.66
C ALA A 4 -0.51 13.96 -8.52
N SER A 5 -1.49 13.31 -7.88
CA SER A 5 -2.26 13.82 -6.73
C SER A 5 -2.84 12.64 -5.93
N LEU A 6 -3.37 12.95 -4.74
CA LEU A 6 -4.05 11.99 -3.87
C LEU A 6 -5.58 11.96 -4.05
N ASP A 7 -6.13 12.80 -4.93
CA ASP A 7 -7.59 12.99 -5.08
C ASP A 7 -8.28 11.88 -5.88
N THR A 8 -7.52 10.95 -6.44
CA THR A 8 -8.02 9.86 -7.26
C THR A 8 -7.54 8.52 -6.73
N VAL A 9 -8.38 7.49 -6.85
CA VAL A 9 -7.97 6.12 -6.56
C VAL A 9 -6.90 5.68 -7.57
N PRO A 10 -5.71 5.23 -7.13
CA PRO A 10 -4.67 4.73 -8.03
C PRO A 10 -5.14 3.51 -8.81
N PRO A 11 -4.61 3.28 -10.03
CA PRO A 11 -4.92 2.07 -10.79
C PRO A 11 -4.45 0.82 -10.04
N ALA A 12 -5.10 -0.31 -10.33
CA ALA A 12 -4.67 -1.60 -9.82
C ALA A 12 -3.33 -2.03 -10.45
N LEU A 13 -2.51 -2.76 -9.69
CA LEU A 13 -1.26 -3.34 -10.19
C LEU A 13 -1.43 -4.86 -10.34
N PRO A 14 -1.55 -5.37 -11.58
CA PRO A 14 -1.86 -6.78 -11.83
C PRO A 14 -0.86 -7.75 -11.18
N GLY A 15 -1.39 -8.80 -10.57
CA GLY A 15 -0.61 -9.89 -9.97
C GLY A 15 -0.01 -9.57 -8.59
N TRP A 16 -0.10 -8.33 -8.12
CA TRP A 16 0.29 -7.96 -6.76
C TRP A 16 -0.90 -8.10 -5.80
N SER A 17 -0.62 -8.36 -4.52
CA SER A 17 -1.67 -8.48 -3.49
C SER A 17 -1.14 -8.19 -2.09
N VAL A 18 -2.04 -7.91 -1.15
CA VAL A 18 -1.71 -7.66 0.25
C VAL A 18 -2.18 -8.82 1.13
N LEU A 19 -1.26 -9.41 1.88
CA LEU A 19 -1.57 -10.42 2.88
C LEU A 19 -2.01 -9.75 4.18
N LEU A 20 -3.32 -9.68 4.38
CA LEU A 20 -3.96 -9.24 5.60
C LEU A 20 -4.70 -10.43 6.23
N ALA A 21 -4.31 -10.84 7.43
CA ALA A 21 -4.92 -11.98 8.10
C ALA A 21 -5.08 -11.69 9.60
N MET A 22 -6.24 -12.08 10.16
CA MET A 22 -6.57 -11.89 11.58
C MET A 22 -6.39 -10.44 12.07
N GLY A 23 -6.69 -9.45 11.20
CA GLY A 23 -6.54 -8.03 11.51
C GLY A 23 -5.09 -7.53 11.57
N GLN A 24 -4.15 -8.30 11.02
CA GLN A 24 -2.74 -7.94 10.94
C GLN A 24 -2.27 -7.90 9.49
N LEU A 25 -1.43 -6.92 9.18
CA LEU A 25 -0.70 -6.83 7.92
C LEU A 25 0.58 -7.66 7.99
N HIS A 26 0.71 -8.63 7.09
CA HIS A 26 1.83 -9.56 7.05
C HIS A 26 2.81 -9.24 5.93
N ALA A 27 2.33 -9.07 4.71
CA ALA A 27 3.19 -8.94 3.53
C ALA A 27 2.52 -8.22 2.36
N ILE A 28 3.35 -7.68 1.47
CA ILE A 28 2.98 -7.29 0.11
C ILE A 28 3.60 -8.36 -0.81
N LEU A 29 2.75 -9.02 -1.60
CA LEU A 29 3.14 -10.07 -2.50
C LEU A 29 3.30 -9.50 -3.91
N GLN A 30 4.40 -9.85 -4.57
CA GLN A 30 4.60 -9.63 -5.99
C GLN A 30 4.26 -10.92 -6.76
N PRO A 31 3.84 -10.80 -8.03
CA PRO A 31 3.59 -11.98 -8.87
C PRO A 31 4.86 -12.82 -8.99
N GLY A 32 4.70 -14.14 -8.96
CA GLY A 32 5.80 -15.07 -9.21
C GLY A 32 6.27 -14.99 -10.67
N THR A 33 7.51 -15.39 -10.92
CA THR A 33 8.04 -15.51 -12.28
C THR A 33 7.37 -16.67 -13.00
N ASN A 34 7.08 -16.51 -14.29
CA ASN A 34 6.51 -17.56 -15.16
C ASN A 34 5.24 -18.25 -14.62
N GLY A 35 4.36 -17.51 -13.93
CA GLY A 35 3.14 -18.07 -13.35
C GLY A 35 3.35 -18.87 -12.06
N GLY A 36 4.55 -18.78 -11.46
CA GLY A 36 4.83 -19.34 -10.14
C GLY A 36 4.04 -18.65 -9.03
N SER A 37 4.05 -19.26 -7.86
CA SER A 37 3.37 -18.72 -6.67
C SER A 37 3.84 -17.30 -6.35
N PRO A 38 2.95 -16.42 -5.86
CA PRO A 38 3.34 -15.10 -5.37
C PRO A 38 4.41 -15.19 -4.29
N VAL A 39 5.37 -14.26 -4.32
CA VAL A 39 6.46 -14.16 -3.33
C VAL A 39 6.39 -12.84 -2.59
N ALA A 40 6.83 -12.80 -1.34
CA ALA A 40 6.85 -11.55 -0.59
C ALA A 40 7.88 -10.58 -1.20
N TRP A 41 7.39 -9.42 -1.66
CA TRP A 41 8.26 -8.27 -2.00
C TRP A 41 8.65 -7.51 -0.74
N TRP A 42 7.70 -7.38 0.18
CA TRP A 42 7.91 -6.86 1.53
C TRP A 42 7.19 -7.75 2.53
N GLN A 43 7.81 -8.00 3.67
CA GLN A 43 7.23 -8.75 4.78
C GLN A 43 7.54 -8.04 6.09
N ALA A 44 6.54 -7.93 6.96
CA ALA A 44 6.73 -7.41 8.29
C ALA A 44 7.56 -8.39 9.13
N HIS A 45 8.55 -7.89 9.89
CA HIS A 45 9.29 -8.73 10.85
C HIS A 45 8.35 -9.35 11.90
N HIS A 46 7.36 -8.56 12.34
CA HIS A 46 6.22 -9.01 13.12
C HIS A 46 4.94 -8.48 12.47
N PRO A 47 3.87 -9.28 12.35
CA PRO A 47 2.62 -8.82 11.76
C PRO A 47 2.12 -7.53 12.43
N LEU A 48 1.82 -6.51 11.62
CA LEU A 48 1.45 -5.18 12.10
C LEU A 48 -0.04 -5.13 12.35
N GLN A 49 -0.46 -4.83 13.58
CA GLN A 49 -1.86 -4.58 13.88
C GLN A 49 -2.35 -3.34 13.12
N VAL A 50 -3.46 -3.49 12.41
CA VAL A 50 -4.14 -2.36 11.76
C VAL A 50 -5.30 -1.88 12.62
N THR A 51 -5.65 -0.61 12.49
CA THR A 51 -6.82 -0.05 13.19
C THR A 51 -8.11 -0.71 12.69
N GLU A 52 -9.15 -0.69 13.54
CA GLU A 52 -10.47 -1.23 13.21
C GLU A 52 -11.04 -0.61 11.93
N ASP A 53 -10.97 0.72 11.83
CA ASP A 53 -11.52 1.48 10.72
C ASP A 53 -10.82 1.12 9.40
N TRP A 54 -9.48 1.02 9.43
CA TRP A 54 -8.71 0.62 8.27
C TRP A 54 -9.06 -0.81 7.83
N ARG A 55 -9.16 -1.74 8.79
CA ARG A 55 -9.54 -3.14 8.52
C ARG A 55 -10.94 -3.25 7.94
N THR A 56 -11.89 -2.50 8.50
CA THR A 56 -13.27 -2.45 8.03
C THR A 56 -13.33 -1.93 6.59
N ALA A 57 -12.58 -0.86 6.28
CA ALA A 57 -12.49 -0.34 4.92
C ALA A 57 -11.87 -1.36 3.96
N ALA A 58 -10.73 -1.96 4.30
CA ALA A 58 -10.05 -2.96 3.47
C ALA A 58 -10.92 -4.19 3.19
N ASN A 59 -11.65 -4.70 4.18
CA ASN A 59 -12.57 -5.83 4.01
C ASN A 59 -13.83 -5.45 3.20
N LYS A 60 -14.28 -4.20 3.28
CA LYS A 60 -15.43 -3.74 2.48
C LYS A 60 -15.07 -3.55 1.02
N THR A 61 -13.89 -2.99 0.74
CA THR A 61 -13.44 -2.66 -0.62
C THR A 61 -12.62 -3.77 -1.27
N GLN A 62 -12.19 -4.77 -0.48
CA GLN A 62 -11.22 -5.78 -0.89
C GLN A 62 -9.94 -5.19 -1.49
N THR A 63 -9.60 -3.96 -1.08
CA THR A 63 -8.57 -3.15 -1.71
C THR A 63 -7.76 -2.39 -0.66
N VAL A 64 -6.44 -2.38 -0.84
CA VAL A 64 -5.47 -1.58 -0.09
C VAL A 64 -4.76 -0.63 -1.04
N LEU A 65 -4.61 0.63 -0.64
CA LEU A 65 -3.82 1.60 -1.40
C LEU A 65 -2.36 1.56 -0.91
N LEU A 66 -1.44 1.25 -1.83
CA LEU A 66 0.00 1.29 -1.60
C LEU A 66 0.57 2.58 -2.17
N PHE A 67 1.30 3.33 -1.35
CA PHE A 67 2.07 4.50 -1.74
C PHE A 67 3.55 4.25 -1.46
N ALA A 68 4.43 4.62 -2.40
CA ALA A 68 5.87 4.52 -2.24
C ALA A 68 6.59 5.73 -2.83
N ALA A 69 7.68 6.14 -2.20
CA ALA A 69 8.54 7.23 -2.65
C ALA A 69 10.00 6.94 -2.24
N PRO A 70 11.01 7.59 -2.86
CA PRO A 70 12.39 7.47 -2.44
C PRO A 70 12.57 7.81 -0.96
N VAL A 71 13.50 7.11 -0.30
CA VAL A 71 13.84 7.35 1.11
C VAL A 71 14.11 8.84 1.35
N GLY A 72 13.57 9.36 2.46
CA GLY A 72 13.65 10.78 2.80
C GLY A 72 12.61 11.69 2.14
N SER A 73 11.80 11.20 1.19
CA SER A 73 10.76 12.02 0.53
C SER A 73 9.54 12.26 1.43
N ILE A 74 9.10 11.23 2.17
CA ILE A 74 7.93 11.30 3.07
C ILE A 74 8.38 11.55 4.52
N GLY A 75 9.46 10.89 4.96
CA GLY A 75 9.94 10.99 6.34
C GLY A 75 9.03 10.30 7.37
N ARG A 76 9.29 10.54 8.65
CA ARG A 76 8.39 10.10 9.74
C ARG A 76 7.41 11.22 10.01
N GLN A 77 6.12 10.91 9.94
CA GLN A 77 5.05 11.88 10.19
C GLN A 77 4.29 11.45 11.46
N PRO A 78 4.17 12.32 12.47
CA PRO A 78 3.57 11.96 13.76
C PRO A 78 2.04 11.97 13.71
N ARG A 79 1.44 12.59 12.68
CA ARG A 79 0.01 12.79 12.52
C ARG A 79 -0.41 12.52 11.09
N GLU A 80 -1.68 12.14 10.91
CA GLU A 80 -2.24 11.78 9.61
C GLU A 80 -2.30 12.98 8.64
N ASP A 81 -2.67 14.16 9.12
CA ASP A 81 -2.68 15.40 8.33
C ASP A 81 -1.29 15.71 7.76
N MET A 82 -0.26 15.58 8.60
CA MET A 82 1.13 15.76 8.17
C MET A 82 1.60 14.67 7.20
N LEU A 83 1.12 13.43 7.37
CA LEU A 83 1.38 12.35 6.42
C LEU A 83 0.78 12.66 5.05
N ARG A 84 -0.47 13.18 5.02
CA ARG A 84 -1.13 13.60 3.79
C ARG A 84 -0.35 14.69 3.09
N ASP A 85 0.03 15.76 3.80
CA ASP A 85 0.81 16.87 3.22
C ASP A 85 2.16 16.39 2.65
N ALA A 86 2.84 15.47 3.33
CA ALA A 86 4.10 14.90 2.87
C ALA A 86 3.94 14.06 1.60
N LEU A 87 2.85 13.29 1.50
CA LEU A 87 2.49 12.52 0.31
C LEU A 87 2.12 13.44 -0.86
N ASP A 88 1.30 14.46 -0.63
CA ASP A 88 0.93 15.46 -1.65
C ASP A 88 2.18 16.16 -2.18
N LYS A 89 3.09 16.59 -1.29
CA LYS A 89 4.38 17.15 -1.69
C LYS A 89 5.21 16.17 -2.51
N ALA A 90 5.24 14.88 -2.16
CA ALA A 90 5.96 13.88 -2.95
C ALA A 90 5.34 13.70 -4.35
N ALA A 91 4.00 13.75 -4.44
CA ALA A 91 3.26 13.65 -5.70
C ALA A 91 3.55 14.85 -6.62
N THR A 92 3.49 16.08 -6.11
CA THR A 92 3.76 17.29 -6.91
C THR A 92 5.18 17.35 -7.44
N HIS A 93 6.14 16.69 -6.77
CA HIS A 93 7.53 16.56 -7.24
C HIS A 93 7.76 15.34 -8.14
N GLY A 94 6.72 14.59 -8.51
CA GLY A 94 6.83 13.40 -9.36
C GLY A 94 7.58 12.24 -8.69
N ARG A 95 7.64 12.22 -7.35
CA ARG A 95 8.40 11.22 -6.56
C ARG A 95 7.51 10.16 -5.93
N LEU A 96 6.19 10.33 -6.00
CA LEU A 96 5.24 9.38 -5.46
C LEU A 96 4.78 8.42 -6.55
N VAL A 97 4.82 7.13 -6.24
CA VAL A 97 4.09 6.10 -6.97
C VAL A 97 2.99 5.55 -6.09
N ALA A 98 1.86 5.21 -6.71
CA ALA A 98 0.74 4.61 -6.02
C ALA A 98 0.12 3.46 -6.81
N SER A 99 -0.55 2.55 -6.10
CA SER A 99 -1.36 1.48 -6.68
C SER A 99 -2.46 1.04 -5.73
N ALA A 100 -3.60 0.62 -6.28
CA ALA A 100 -4.56 -0.22 -5.59
C ALA A 100 -4.10 -1.69 -5.65
N LEU A 101 -4.16 -2.40 -4.53
CA LEU A 101 -3.79 -3.82 -4.42
C LEU A 101 -4.95 -4.61 -3.82
N PRO A 102 -5.33 -5.76 -4.40
CA PRO A 102 -6.32 -6.65 -3.80
C PRO A 102 -5.78 -7.30 -2.53
N LEU A 103 -6.68 -7.74 -1.65
CA LEU A 103 -6.32 -8.65 -0.56
C LEU A 103 -5.94 -10.02 -1.13
N ALA A 104 -4.94 -10.68 -0.54
CA ALA A 104 -4.55 -12.03 -0.94
C ALA A 104 -5.56 -13.07 -0.42
N GLY A 105 -5.86 -14.09 -1.23
CA GLY A 105 -6.75 -15.18 -0.84
C GLY A 105 -8.25 -14.86 -0.91
N THR A 106 -8.61 -13.79 -1.63
CA THR A 106 -9.99 -13.46 -2.01
C THR A 106 -10.47 -14.27 -3.19
#